data_AF-A0A7S3MXE8-F1
#
_entry.id   AF-A0A7S3MXE8-F1
#
_cell.length_a   1.000
_cell.length_b   1.000
_cell.length_c   1.000
_cell.angle_alpha   90.00
_cell.angle_beta   90.00
_cell.angle_gamma   90.00
#
_symmetry.space_group_name_H-M   'P 1'
#
loop_
_entity.id
_entity.type
_entity.pdbx_description
1 polymer ?
#
loop_
_entity_poly.entity_id
_entity_poly.type
_entity_poly.pdbx_seq_one_letter_code
_entity_poly.pdbx_strand_id
1 'polypeptide(L)'
;MLARISDKEANDYNIQREKAFLEQAYSFQKENKCAFFQFMSLYKGHGLGKEADGILGLAPQKSIVDREKNYIWSLYKNGIISKPVLSFSMASSDMNDQPYALFGGYNSSQIIGGEAGLQTFKNNPGNYKSNIRSWAMDTKDILYNGKSLQYSEQTKTYPAVIDTGSSFLAVPPEEYNGLQDQWKQEVKDLDCKADPTFCQ
;
A
#
# COMPACT_ATOMS: atom_id res chain seq x y z
N MET A 1 -9.61 -4.25 23.20
CA MET A 1 -10.35 -3.04 23.63
C MET A 1 -10.85 -2.34 22.37
N LEU A 2 -12.17 -2.21 22.25
CA LEU A 2 -12.92 -1.84 21.05
C LEU A 2 -12.66 -0.40 20.60
N ALA A 3 -12.57 -0.17 19.29
CA ALA A 3 -12.40 1.16 18.71
C ALA A 3 -13.69 1.96 18.84
N ARG A 4 -13.63 3.13 19.48
CA ARG A 4 -14.68 4.16 19.43
C ARG A 4 -14.41 5.06 18.25
N ILE A 5 -15.38 5.21 17.35
CA ILE A 5 -15.68 6.50 16.69
C ILE A 5 -17.20 6.58 16.54
N SER A 6 -17.85 7.24 17.49
CA SER A 6 -19.24 7.68 17.35
C SER A 6 -19.21 9.14 16.93
N ASP A 7 -19.64 9.44 15.70
CA ASP A 7 -20.14 10.78 15.43
C ASP A 7 -21.54 10.82 16.06
N LYS A 8 -21.66 11.46 17.23
CA LYS A 8 -22.91 11.50 18.00
C LYS A 8 -24.05 12.24 17.28
N GLU A 9 -23.73 12.89 16.15
CA GLU A 9 -24.64 13.74 15.39
C GLU A 9 -25.21 13.04 14.14
N ALA A 10 -24.83 11.80 13.86
CA ALA A 10 -25.45 11.03 12.78
C ALA A 10 -26.87 10.61 13.18
N ASN A 11 -27.89 11.13 12.46
CA ASN A 11 -29.33 10.90 12.70
C ASN A 11 -29.77 9.42 12.76
N ASP A 12 -28.91 8.47 12.37
CA ASP A 12 -29.18 7.02 12.32
C ASP A 12 -28.34 6.20 13.33
N TYR A 13 -27.62 6.85 14.27
CA TYR A 13 -26.84 6.14 15.28
C TYR A 13 -27.74 5.39 16.28
N ASN A 14 -27.81 4.06 16.15
CA ASN A 14 -28.56 3.19 17.05
C ASN A 14 -27.61 2.28 17.85
N ILE A 15 -27.49 2.55 19.16
CA ILE A 15 -26.67 1.80 20.12
C ILE A 15 -26.98 0.29 20.10
N GLN A 16 -28.21 -0.13 19.81
CA GLN A 16 -28.56 -1.55 19.74
C GLN A 16 -27.95 -2.26 18.53
N ARG A 17 -27.89 -1.58 17.37
CA ARG A 17 -27.24 -2.13 16.17
C ARG A 17 -25.74 -2.31 16.38
N GLU A 18 -25.09 -1.35 17.02
CA GLU A 18 -23.67 -1.45 17.38
C GLU A 18 -23.43 -2.64 18.30
N LYS A 19 -24.23 -2.80 19.37
CA LYS A 19 -24.11 -3.95 20.28
C LYS A 19 -24.28 -5.29 19.57
N ALA A 20 -25.30 -5.43 18.71
CA ALA A 20 -25.55 -6.67 17.97
C ALA A 20 -24.39 -7.00 17.02
N PHE A 21 -23.85 -6.01 16.31
CA PHE A 21 -22.68 -6.18 15.46
C PHE A 21 -21.45 -6.64 16.26
N LEU A 22 -21.21 -6.03 17.42
CA LEU A 22 -20.09 -6.39 18.29
C LEU A 22 -20.22 -7.83 18.82
N GLU A 23 -21.40 -8.24 19.28
CA GLU A 23 -21.66 -9.60 19.75
C GLU A 23 -21.42 -10.64 18.66
N GLN A 24 -21.90 -10.36 17.43
CA GLN A 24 -21.67 -11.23 16.27
C GLN A 24 -20.18 -11.33 15.92
N ALA A 25 -19.47 -10.20 15.90
CA ALA A 25 -18.03 -10.17 15.63
C ALA A 25 -17.24 -10.95 16.69
N TYR A 26 -17.60 -10.85 17.97
CA TYR A 26 -16.99 -11.63 19.04
C TYR A 26 -17.24 -13.14 18.88
N SER A 27 -18.46 -13.57 18.54
CA SER A 27 -18.77 -15.00 18.31
C SER A 27 -17.95 -15.54 17.14
N PHE A 28 -17.96 -14.83 16.01
CA PHE A 28 -17.18 -15.19 14.83
C PHE A 28 -15.68 -15.30 15.17
N GLN A 29 -15.13 -14.35 15.92
CA GLN A 29 -13.74 -14.38 16.34
C GLN A 29 -13.42 -15.56 17.28
N LYS A 30 -14.34 -15.98 18.14
CA LYS A 30 -14.11 -17.12 19.03
C LYS A 30 -14.06 -18.44 18.28
N GLU A 31 -14.85 -18.56 17.23
CA GLU A 31 -14.96 -19.75 16.39
C GLU A 31 -13.83 -19.85 15.34
N ASN A 32 -13.21 -18.71 14.99
CA ASN A 32 -12.17 -18.63 13.97
C ASN A 32 -10.83 -18.17 14.55
N LYS A 33 -9.69 -18.58 13.96
CA LYS A 33 -8.37 -18.04 14.37
C LYS A 33 -8.18 -16.61 13.85
N CYS A 34 -8.83 -15.64 14.49
CA CYS A 34 -8.85 -14.24 14.09
C CYS A 34 -8.12 -13.35 15.10
N ALA A 35 -7.34 -12.38 14.60
CA ALA A 35 -6.73 -11.36 15.45
C ALA A 35 -7.75 -10.25 15.71
N PHE A 36 -7.76 -9.74 16.94
CA PHE A 36 -8.52 -8.53 17.24
C PHE A 36 -7.81 -7.33 16.63
N PHE A 37 -8.52 -6.51 15.86
CA PHE A 37 -8.01 -5.23 15.36
C PHE A 37 -9.06 -4.13 15.51
N GLN A 38 -8.58 -2.92 15.78
CA GLN A 38 -9.39 -1.72 15.79
C GLN A 38 -9.53 -1.23 14.35
N PHE A 39 -10.76 -0.91 13.93
CA PHE A 39 -11.05 -0.32 12.62
C PHE A 39 -12.03 0.84 12.78
N MET A 40 -12.11 1.68 11.74
CA MET A 40 -13.07 2.78 11.68
C MET A 40 -14.24 2.36 10.79
N SER A 41 -15.45 2.44 11.30
CA SER A 41 -16.66 2.27 10.49
C SER A 41 -17.01 3.59 9.80
N LEU A 42 -17.32 3.55 8.51
CA LEU A 42 -17.76 4.71 7.75
C LEU A 42 -19.29 4.75 7.68
N TYR A 43 -19.88 5.88 8.05
CA TYR A 43 -21.32 6.13 7.87
C TYR A 43 -21.66 6.57 6.45
N LYS A 44 -20.72 7.25 5.78
CA LYS A 44 -20.82 7.70 4.41
C LYS A 44 -19.44 7.71 3.78
N GLY A 45 -19.27 7.03 2.65
CA GLY A 45 -18.07 7.08 1.83
C GLY A 45 -18.29 7.94 0.58
N HIS A 46 -17.26 8.66 0.14
CA HIS A 46 -17.20 9.29 -1.17
C HIS A 46 -15.89 8.88 -1.84
N GLY A 47 -15.92 8.54 -3.14
CA GLY A 47 -14.74 8.17 -3.91
C GLY A 47 -14.26 6.72 -3.76
N LEU A 48 -14.93 5.88 -2.96
CA LEU A 48 -14.72 4.43 -3.01
C LEU A 48 -15.30 3.87 -4.32
N GLY A 49 -14.53 3.01 -4.98
CA GLY A 49 -14.99 2.30 -6.18
C GLY A 49 -16.20 1.42 -5.86
N LYS A 50 -17.04 1.14 -6.87
CA LYS A 50 -18.27 0.34 -6.69
C LYS A 50 -18.02 -1.09 -6.19
N GLU A 51 -16.79 -1.57 -6.32
CA GLU A 51 -16.38 -2.94 -5.97
C GLU A 51 -15.58 -3.01 -4.66
N ALA A 52 -15.37 -1.88 -3.97
CA ALA A 52 -14.60 -1.83 -2.74
C ALA A 52 -15.44 -1.25 -1.58
N ASP A 53 -15.65 -2.07 -0.55
CA ASP A 53 -16.40 -1.68 0.65
C ASP A 53 -15.58 -0.86 1.65
N GLY A 54 -14.25 -0.88 1.53
CA GLY A 54 -13.35 -0.19 2.45
C GLY A 54 -11.89 -0.35 2.10
N ILE A 55 -11.03 0.15 2.99
CA ILE A 55 -9.57 0.16 2.81
C ILE A 55 -8.92 -0.46 4.04
N LEU A 56 -8.05 -1.45 3.81
CA LEU A 56 -7.16 -1.99 4.83
C LEU A 56 -5.80 -1.30 4.74
N GLY A 57 -5.55 -0.35 5.65
CA GLY A 57 -4.27 0.37 5.72
C GLY A 57 -3.14 -0.53 6.24
N LEU A 58 -2.09 -0.70 5.43
CA LEU A 58 -0.98 -1.63 5.72
C LEU A 58 0.37 -0.96 5.95
N ALA A 59 0.37 0.36 6.12
CA ALA A 59 1.57 1.16 6.34
C ALA A 59 2.29 0.76 7.65
N PRO A 60 3.63 0.88 7.70
CA PRO A 60 4.40 0.60 8.91
C PRO A 60 4.15 1.66 9.99
N GLN A 61 4.08 1.24 11.25
CA GLN A 61 3.93 2.16 12.40
C GLN A 61 5.28 2.75 12.84
N LYS A 62 5.27 4.00 13.33
CA LYS A 62 6.46 4.80 13.68
C LYS A 62 7.26 4.24 14.86
N SER A 63 6.57 3.66 15.85
CA SER A 63 7.19 3.32 17.14
C SER A 63 7.11 1.81 17.41
N ILE A 64 8.11 1.29 18.14
CA ILE A 64 8.08 -0.08 18.67
C ILE A 64 6.88 -0.27 19.62
N VAL A 65 6.45 0.80 20.28
CA VAL A 65 5.33 0.84 21.24
C VAL A 65 3.98 0.68 20.53
N ASP A 66 3.80 1.25 19.34
CA ASP A 66 2.57 1.13 18.54
C ASP A 66 2.63 -0.01 17.52
N ARG A 67 3.71 -0.79 17.48
CA ARG A 67 3.87 -1.92 16.56
C ARG A 67 2.74 -2.95 16.74
N GLU A 68 2.17 -3.06 17.95
CA GLU A 68 1.02 -3.92 18.24
C GLU A 68 -0.28 -3.47 17.58
N LYS A 69 -0.37 -2.20 17.18
CA LYS A 69 -1.50 -1.66 16.41
C LYS A 69 -1.33 -1.89 14.90
N ASN A 70 -0.14 -2.29 14.43
CA ASN A 70 0.04 -2.66 13.03
C ASN A 70 -0.58 -4.05 12.79
N TYR A 71 -1.40 -4.15 11.74
CA TYR A 71 -2.18 -5.35 11.45
C TYR A 71 -1.30 -6.60 11.24
N ILE A 72 -0.21 -6.49 10.47
CA ILE A 72 0.70 -7.61 10.19
C ILE A 72 1.36 -8.12 11.48
N TRP A 73 1.82 -7.20 12.32
CA TRP A 73 2.42 -7.54 13.60
C TRP A 73 1.41 -8.15 14.57
N SER A 74 0.15 -7.70 14.55
CA SER A 74 -0.93 -8.31 15.34
C SER A 74 -1.17 -9.76 14.92
N LEU A 75 -1.28 -10.04 13.60
CA LEU A 75 -1.43 -11.40 13.08
C LEU A 75 -0.27 -12.31 13.51
N TYR A 76 0.97 -11.81 13.42
CA TYR A 76 2.17 -12.56 13.80
C TYR A 76 2.20 -12.87 15.31
N LYS A 77 1.95 -11.86 16.16
CA LYS A 77 1.96 -12.03 17.62
C LYS A 77 0.87 -12.96 18.14
N ASN A 78 -0.27 -13.02 17.44
CA ASN A 78 -1.35 -13.95 17.77
C ASN A 78 -1.16 -15.35 17.15
N GLY A 79 -0.02 -15.62 16.51
CA GLY A 79 0.30 -16.93 15.94
C GLY A 79 -0.55 -17.32 14.73
N ILE A 80 -1.20 -16.35 14.07
CA ILE A 80 -2.01 -16.58 12.87
C ILE A 80 -1.13 -16.73 11.64
N ILE A 81 -0.03 -15.96 11.59
CA ILE A 81 0.99 -16.06 10.55
C ILE A 81 2.35 -16.36 11.16
N SER A 82 3.18 -17.10 10.42
CA SER A 82 4.49 -17.58 10.89
C SER A 82 5.61 -16.56 10.72
N LYS A 83 5.46 -15.56 9.83
CA LYS A 83 6.41 -14.47 9.62
C LYS A 83 5.66 -13.13 9.58
N PRO A 84 6.21 -12.02 10.11
CA PRO A 84 5.58 -10.70 10.01
C PRO A 84 5.83 -10.07 8.62
N VAL A 85 5.42 -10.78 7.57
CA VAL A 85 5.63 -10.42 6.17
C VAL A 85 4.28 -10.41 5.44
N LEU A 86 4.14 -9.47 4.52
CA LEU A 86 3.05 -9.43 3.54
C LEU A 86 3.68 -9.28 2.16
N SER A 87 3.24 -10.09 1.20
CA SER A 87 3.63 -9.96 -0.20
C SER A 87 2.41 -9.81 -1.09
N PHE A 88 2.55 -9.05 -2.17
CA PHE A 88 1.53 -8.87 -3.19
C PHE A 88 2.04 -9.40 -4.53
N SER A 89 1.18 -10.11 -5.24
CA SER A 89 1.33 -10.41 -6.66
C SER A 89 0.20 -9.70 -7.40
N MET A 90 0.57 -8.72 -8.23
CA MET A 90 -0.38 -7.99 -9.06
C MET A 90 -0.28 -8.57 -10.47
N ALA A 91 -1.32 -9.31 -10.86
CA ALA A 91 -1.48 -9.80 -12.23
C ALA A 91 -2.39 -8.84 -12.99
N SER A 92 -1.99 -8.44 -14.19
CA SER A 92 -2.86 -7.71 -15.11
C SER A 92 -3.85 -8.67 -15.79
N SER A 93 -4.93 -8.14 -16.36
CA SER A 93 -6.00 -8.96 -16.95
C SER A 93 -5.56 -9.78 -18.17
N ASP A 94 -4.47 -9.40 -18.81
CA ASP A 94 -3.82 -10.11 -19.92
C ASP A 94 -2.84 -11.20 -19.44
N MET A 95 -2.50 -11.23 -18.15
CA MET A 95 -1.75 -12.32 -17.55
C MET A 95 -2.70 -13.45 -17.16
N ASN A 96 -2.40 -14.68 -17.59
CA ASN A 96 -3.15 -15.87 -17.17
C ASN A 96 -2.76 -16.30 -15.74
N ASP A 97 -2.78 -15.35 -14.81
CA ASP A 97 -2.45 -15.53 -13.39
C ASP A 97 -3.46 -14.77 -12.53
N GLN A 98 -3.62 -15.18 -11.27
CA GLN A 98 -4.56 -14.55 -10.35
C GLN A 98 -3.80 -13.62 -9.39
N PRO A 99 -4.24 -12.35 -9.23
CA PRO A 99 -3.63 -11.47 -8.24
C PRO A 99 -3.90 -12.00 -6.83
N TYR A 100 -2.95 -11.82 -5.93
CA TYR A 100 -3.12 -12.24 -4.54
C TYR A 100 -2.31 -11.38 -3.56
N ALA A 101 -2.75 -11.39 -2.30
CA ALA A 101 -1.99 -10.90 -1.16
C ALA A 101 -1.74 -12.07 -0.20
N LEU A 102 -0.48 -12.33 0.14
CA LEU A 102 -0.08 -13.43 1.01
C LEU A 102 0.47 -12.87 2.32
N PHE A 103 -0.24 -13.14 3.41
CA PHE A 103 0.18 -12.82 4.77
C PHE A 103 1.00 -14.00 5.32
N GLY A 104 2.14 -13.72 5.95
CA GLY A 104 2.98 -14.74 6.56
C GLY A 104 4.12 -15.27 5.71
N GLY A 105 4.28 -14.77 4.48
CA GLY A 105 5.31 -15.27 3.58
C GLY A 105 5.29 -14.57 2.22
N TYR A 106 5.87 -15.25 1.24
CA TYR A 106 5.94 -14.84 -0.16
C TYR A 106 6.04 -16.09 -1.03
N ASN A 107 5.64 -15.99 -2.30
CA ASN A 107 5.81 -17.09 -3.25
C ASN A 107 7.20 -17.00 -3.91
N SER A 108 8.10 -17.90 -3.51
CA SER A 108 9.47 -17.91 -4.04
C SER A 108 9.56 -18.16 -5.55
N SER A 109 8.55 -18.80 -6.17
CA SER A 109 8.58 -19.05 -7.62
C SER A 109 8.39 -17.79 -8.46
N GLN A 110 7.85 -16.71 -7.87
CA GLN A 110 7.68 -15.42 -8.53
C GLN A 110 8.88 -14.48 -8.32
N ILE A 111 9.91 -14.92 -7.60
CA ILE A 111 11.12 -14.14 -7.33
C ILE A 111 12.27 -14.75 -8.13
N ILE A 112 12.94 -13.95 -8.96
CA ILE A 112 14.13 -14.40 -9.69
C ILE A 112 15.22 -14.76 -8.66
N GLY A 113 15.68 -16.02 -8.69
CA GLY A 113 16.62 -16.54 -7.70
C GLY A 113 15.98 -16.99 -6.37
N GLY A 114 14.64 -17.02 -6.29
CA GLY A 114 13.90 -17.47 -5.11
C GLY A 114 14.16 -16.61 -3.88
N GLU A 115 14.17 -17.23 -2.69
CA GLU A 115 14.47 -16.53 -1.43
C GLU A 115 15.84 -15.83 -1.43
N ALA A 116 16.84 -16.39 -2.12
CA ALA A 116 18.17 -15.77 -2.23
C ALA A 116 18.17 -14.48 -3.09
N GLY A 117 17.15 -14.29 -3.93
CA GLY A 117 16.96 -13.06 -4.71
C GLY A 117 16.37 -11.90 -3.90
N LEU A 118 15.90 -12.14 -2.67
CA LEU A 118 15.32 -11.10 -1.84
C LEU A 118 16.37 -10.12 -1.34
N GLN A 119 16.10 -8.83 -1.56
CA GLN A 119 16.90 -7.74 -1.01
C GLN A 119 16.13 -7.03 0.10
N THR A 120 16.84 -6.72 1.19
CA THR A 120 16.26 -6.01 2.33
C THR A 120 16.73 -4.57 2.36
N PHE A 121 15.78 -3.63 2.26
CA PHE A 121 16.03 -2.21 2.48
C PHE A 121 15.84 -1.88 3.96
N LYS A 122 16.94 -1.64 4.67
CA LYS A 122 16.88 -1.36 6.12
C LYS A 122 16.33 0.05 6.38
N ASN A 123 15.39 0.14 7.33
CA ASN A 123 14.96 1.41 7.89
C ASN A 123 15.82 1.71 9.13
N ASN A 124 16.78 2.62 9.00
CA ASN A 124 17.67 2.98 10.10
C ASN A 124 17.05 4.11 10.95
N PRO A 125 17.19 4.07 12.29
CA PRO A 125 16.75 5.16 13.16
C PRO A 125 17.33 6.51 12.72
N GLY A 126 16.49 7.55 12.69
CA GLY A 126 16.92 8.92 12.30
C GLY A 126 16.90 9.20 10.80
N ASN A 127 16.64 8.22 9.94
CA ASN A 127 16.39 8.45 8.51
C ASN A 127 14.94 8.97 8.29
N TYR A 128 14.71 9.83 7.29
CA TYR A 128 13.38 10.26 6.85
C TYR A 128 12.43 9.07 6.61
N LYS A 129 12.93 7.90 6.18
CA LYS A 129 12.13 6.65 6.03
C LYS A 129 11.43 6.22 7.31
N SER A 130 12.01 6.51 8.48
CA SER A 130 11.38 6.26 9.78
C SER A 130 10.33 7.33 10.15
N ASN A 131 10.36 8.49 9.47
CA ASN A 131 9.47 9.61 9.72
C ASN A 131 8.24 9.65 8.79
N ILE A 132 8.35 9.17 7.54
CA ILE A 132 7.28 9.24 6.53
C ILE A 132 6.15 8.23 6.72
N ARG A 133 6.26 7.29 7.68
CA ARG A 133 5.21 6.31 8.04
C ARG A 133 4.67 5.51 6.84
N SER A 134 5.52 5.29 5.83
CA SER A 134 5.17 4.62 4.58
C SER A 134 6.20 3.55 4.22
N TRP A 135 5.82 2.62 3.36
CA TRP A 135 6.76 1.69 2.73
C TRP A 135 7.59 2.48 1.72
N ALA A 136 8.84 2.77 2.06
CA ALA A 136 9.64 3.69 1.27
C ALA A 136 11.11 3.31 1.16
N MET A 137 11.71 3.70 0.04
CA MET A 137 13.11 3.47 -0.28
C MET A 137 13.80 4.76 -0.73
N ASP A 138 15.13 4.74 -0.74
CA ASP A 138 15.93 5.84 -1.28
C ASP A 138 16.00 5.66 -2.78
N THR A 139 15.58 6.67 -3.53
CA THR A 139 15.78 6.78 -4.97
C THR A 139 16.79 7.88 -5.26
N LYS A 140 17.59 7.65 -6.29
CA LYS A 140 18.62 8.59 -6.77
C LYS A 140 18.35 9.11 -8.16
N ASP A 141 17.69 8.32 -9.00
CA ASP A 141 17.53 8.61 -10.41
C ASP A 141 16.34 7.85 -10.98
N ILE A 142 15.77 8.41 -12.04
CA ILE A 142 14.82 7.74 -12.92
C ILE A 142 15.49 7.58 -14.28
N LEU A 143 15.58 6.33 -14.72
CA LEU A 143 16.18 5.96 -16.00
C LEU A 143 15.07 5.66 -17.00
N TYR A 144 15.16 6.24 -18.20
CA TYR A 144 14.37 5.86 -19.35
C TYR A 144 15.28 5.18 -20.38
N ASN A 145 14.94 3.95 -20.77
CA ASN A 145 15.78 3.09 -21.62
C ASN A 145 17.25 2.98 -21.13
N GLY A 146 17.43 2.88 -19.80
CA GLY A 146 18.75 2.80 -19.16
C GLY A 146 19.53 4.12 -19.11
N LYS A 147 18.97 5.23 -19.61
CA LYS A 147 19.59 6.56 -19.59
C LYS A 147 18.90 7.46 -18.58
N SER A 148 19.70 8.21 -17.83
CA SER A 148 19.21 9.27 -16.95
C SER A 148 18.42 10.32 -17.74
N LEU A 149 17.36 10.83 -17.12
CA LEU A 149 16.53 11.93 -17.63
C LEU A 149 17.19 13.32 -17.47
N GLN A 150 18.30 13.44 -16.74
CA GLN A 150 19.11 14.67 -16.60
C GLN A 150 18.33 15.91 -16.10
N TYR A 151 17.50 15.75 -15.08
CA TYR A 151 16.74 16.85 -14.46
C TYR A 151 17.58 17.61 -13.40
N SER A 152 17.19 18.87 -13.10
CA SER A 152 17.97 19.81 -12.28
C SER A 152 18.33 19.29 -10.88
N GLU A 153 17.47 18.46 -10.28
CA GLU A 153 17.65 17.94 -8.92
C GLU A 153 18.24 16.53 -8.84
N GLN A 154 18.75 15.97 -9.94
CA GLN A 154 19.22 14.58 -10.03
C GLN A 154 20.29 14.18 -8.99
N THR A 155 21.03 15.15 -8.44
CA THR A 155 22.04 14.88 -7.39
C THR A 155 21.45 14.63 -6.01
N LYS A 156 20.15 14.86 -5.80
CA LYS A 156 19.48 14.66 -4.52
C LYS A 156 18.91 13.24 -4.41
N THR A 157 19.10 12.62 -3.25
CA THR A 157 18.37 11.40 -2.90
C THR A 157 16.98 11.79 -2.37
N TYR A 158 15.93 11.11 -2.83
CA TYR A 158 14.55 11.38 -2.41
C TYR A 158 13.82 10.08 -2.04
N PRO A 159 12.68 10.17 -1.31
CA PRO A 159 11.82 9.03 -1.03
C PRO A 159 11.12 8.52 -2.29
N ALA A 160 11.15 7.22 -2.53
CA ALA A 160 10.14 6.53 -3.33
C ALA A 160 9.22 5.74 -2.41
N VAL A 161 7.91 5.90 -2.54
CA VAL A 161 6.90 5.19 -1.74
C VAL A 161 6.30 4.06 -2.57
N ILE A 162 6.25 2.86 -2.01
CA ILE A 162 5.49 1.73 -2.56
C ILE A 162 4.08 1.81 -1.98
N ASP A 163 3.11 2.12 -2.83
CA ASP A 163 1.70 2.24 -2.45
C ASP A 163 0.81 1.38 -3.34
N THR A 164 0.29 0.28 -2.78
CA THR A 164 -0.64 -0.61 -3.47
C THR A 164 -2.05 -0.03 -3.59
N GLY A 165 -2.33 1.12 -2.96
CA GLY A 165 -3.60 1.84 -3.08
C GLY A 165 -3.67 2.76 -4.30
N SER A 166 -2.55 2.95 -5.02
CA SER A 166 -2.44 3.81 -6.20
C SER A 166 -2.26 2.98 -7.47
N SER A 167 -2.89 3.40 -8.58
CA SER A 167 -2.81 2.71 -9.88
C SER A 167 -1.78 3.29 -10.85
N PHE A 168 -1.25 4.49 -10.55
CA PHE A 168 -0.32 5.22 -11.41
C PHE A 168 1.01 5.46 -10.70
N LEU A 169 2.08 5.57 -11.47
CA LEU A 169 3.37 6.05 -10.98
C LEU A 169 3.34 7.58 -10.94
N ALA A 170 3.33 8.16 -9.75
CA ALA A 170 3.48 9.59 -9.57
C ALA A 170 4.95 9.96 -9.41
N VAL A 171 5.41 10.97 -10.16
CA VAL A 171 6.77 11.51 -10.07
C VAL A 171 6.72 13.05 -9.97
N PRO A 172 7.72 13.68 -9.36
CA PRO A 172 7.94 15.13 -9.43
C PRO A 172 7.78 15.71 -10.86
N PRO A 173 7.23 16.92 -11.00
CA PRO A 173 7.01 17.53 -12.32
C PRO A 173 8.26 17.63 -13.20
N GLU A 174 9.44 17.90 -12.62
CA GLU A 174 10.70 17.98 -13.39
C GLU A 174 11.09 16.63 -14.01
N GLU A 175 10.89 15.54 -13.27
CA GLU A 175 11.18 14.18 -13.74
C GLU A 175 10.17 13.78 -14.82
N TYR A 176 8.91 14.15 -14.63
CA TYR A 176 7.86 13.90 -15.61
C TYR A 176 8.10 14.66 -16.93
N ASN A 177 8.50 15.93 -16.87
CA ASN A 177 8.87 16.70 -18.06
C ASN A 177 10.01 16.02 -18.83
N GLY A 178 11.02 15.50 -18.11
CA GLY A 178 12.09 14.71 -18.70
C GLY A 178 11.59 13.45 -19.42
N LEU A 179 10.64 12.72 -18.83
CA LEU A 179 9.98 11.57 -19.49
C LEU A 179 9.23 12.00 -20.76
N GLN A 180 8.45 13.07 -20.69
CA GLN A 180 7.70 13.58 -21.83
C GLN A 180 8.61 13.98 -23.00
N ASP A 181 9.75 14.60 -22.72
CA ASP A 181 10.72 14.98 -23.76
C ASP A 181 11.33 13.76 -24.45
N GLN A 182 11.56 12.66 -23.73
CA GLN A 182 11.98 11.39 -24.33
C GLN A 182 10.85 10.76 -25.16
N TRP A 183 9.62 10.70 -24.63
CA TRP A 183 8.49 10.09 -25.33
C TRP A 183 8.15 10.81 -26.63
N LYS A 184 8.19 12.15 -26.66
CA LYS A 184 7.98 12.94 -27.89
C LYS A 184 8.99 12.62 -28.99
N GLN A 185 10.20 12.17 -28.63
CA GLN A 185 11.24 11.82 -29.58
C GLN A 185 11.11 10.37 -30.07
N GLU A 186 10.73 9.44 -29.18
CA GLU A 186 10.79 8.00 -29.47
C GLU A 186 9.45 7.35 -29.83
N VAL A 187 8.33 7.87 -29.31
CA VAL A 187 7.00 7.32 -29.54
C VAL A 187 6.33 8.07 -30.69
N LYS A 188 6.26 7.43 -31.85
CA LYS A 188 5.51 7.97 -33.00
C LYS A 188 4.03 8.04 -32.66
N ASP A 189 3.40 9.14 -33.04
CA ASP A 189 1.96 9.35 -32.86
C ASP A 189 1.49 9.27 -31.39
N LEU A 190 2.28 9.82 -30.45
CA LEU A 190 1.94 9.90 -29.03
C LEU A 190 0.54 10.51 -28.82
N ASP A 191 -0.44 9.66 -28.50
CA ASP A 191 -1.85 10.04 -28.39
C ASP A 191 -2.16 10.63 -27.01
N CYS A 192 -1.93 11.93 -26.88
CA CYS A 192 -2.29 12.71 -25.70
C CYS A 192 -3.80 12.90 -25.48
N LYS A 193 -4.66 12.44 -26.42
CA LYS A 193 -6.11 12.69 -26.39
C LYS A 193 -6.88 11.48 -25.89
N ALA A 194 -6.54 10.28 -26.37
CA ALA A 194 -7.17 9.05 -25.92
C ALA A 194 -6.51 8.46 -24.67
N ASP A 195 -5.21 8.70 -24.48
CA ASP A 195 -4.49 8.30 -23.26
C ASP A 195 -3.86 9.51 -22.56
N PRO A 196 -4.53 10.06 -21.52
CA PRO A 196 -4.01 11.21 -20.80
C PRO A 196 -2.70 10.91 -20.04
N THR A 197 -2.36 9.63 -19.83
CA THR A 197 -1.22 9.21 -18.99
C THR A 197 0.12 9.76 -19.49
N PHE A 198 0.25 10.02 -20.79
CA PHE A 198 1.49 10.53 -21.39
C PHE A 198 1.62 12.06 -21.34
N CYS A 199 0.51 12.77 -21.11
CA CYS A 199 0.41 14.20 -21.40
C CYS A 199 -0.27 15.06 -20.32
N GLN A 200 -0.70 14.47 -19.19
CA GLN A 200 -1.21 15.19 -18.02
C GLN A 200 -0.11 15.66 -17.08
#